data_AF-A0A6G8DFH5-F1
#
_entry.id   AF-A0A6G8DFH5-F1
#
_cell.length_a   1.000
_cell.length_b   1.000
_cell.length_c   1.000
_cell.angle_alpha   90.00
_cell.angle_beta   90.00
_cell.angle_gamma   90.00
#
_symmetry.space_group_name_H-M   'P 1'
#
loop_
_entity.id
_entity.type
_entity.pdbx_description
1 polymer ?
#
loop_
_entity_poly.entity_id
_entity_poly.type
_entity_poly.pdbx_seq_one_letter_code
_entity_poly.pdbx_strand_id
1 'polypeptide(L)'
;MLIIPIQNKPDWRRPPLVCFALVLINLLVFVLYQSGDEARWQAAEEFYFASELPALEEARFYEYVDAEQPEWRTLAQGAGEEFIYEQLLWSREFHRWLVVQLEEEGQSQWLQQRQQFAERRDSLSSFAYGLTPANPTLKGLFGHMFLHGGWDHLLGNMIFLMLFGLSVELALGAAWFVGLYLLGGLAAAALHMGVEAGSLMPVIGASGAVSAVMGMFVAVYGIRRLRFFYTLGFAFGEFTAPALLVLPLWLGKEVFGYFFGSDNIAYWAHFGGLVAGFASTWLLIRLRPSREIQVEEDLPPTPEQLALARIESLQNSGKLLEASQAAAAARRQHPESLPLIYKGIELTVLAPESEAHHRAWLALFALAKQPGQNFAPVAQGVEDYLQKAKVPRALNAGVCLVIAQRAAAEKRWELVETLLLRLQQKEHRHPLMARLANGLVDHYRRCGDEARARRALEFARSLQPAAV
;
A
#
# COMPACT_ATOMS: atom_id res chain seq x y z
N MET A 1 -14.72 7.94 5.92
CA MET A 1 -13.67 8.72 5.23
C MET A 1 -12.39 7.92 5.34
N LEU A 2 -11.76 7.59 4.22
CA LEU A 2 -10.50 6.82 4.18
C LEU A 2 -9.39 7.76 3.74
N ILE A 3 -8.29 7.83 4.49
CA ILE A 3 -7.09 8.61 4.15
C ILE A 3 -5.92 7.63 4.16
N ILE A 4 -5.33 7.40 3.00
CA ILE A 4 -4.28 6.38 2.80
C ILE A 4 -2.98 7.06 2.36
N PRO A 5 -1.86 6.86 3.06
CA PRO A 5 -0.56 7.26 2.51
C PRO A 5 -0.25 6.44 1.25
N ILE A 6 -0.02 7.12 0.13
CA ILE A 6 0.47 6.51 -1.11
C ILE A 6 1.98 6.70 -1.12
N GLN A 7 2.73 5.60 -1.07
CA GLN A 7 4.16 5.61 -1.38
C GLN A 7 4.39 5.30 -2.86
N ASN A 8 5.52 5.80 -3.38
CA ASN A 8 6.00 5.46 -4.71
C ASN A 8 6.26 3.93 -4.80
N LYS A 9 6.31 3.42 -6.04
CA LYS A 9 6.27 1.98 -6.38
C LYS A 9 7.18 1.13 -5.48
N PRO A 10 6.70 0.01 -4.91
CA PRO A 10 7.52 -0.86 -4.08
C PRO A 10 8.81 -1.31 -4.79
N ASP A 11 9.96 -1.23 -4.12
CA ASP A 11 11.18 -1.89 -4.59
C ASP A 11 11.05 -3.40 -4.36
N TRP A 12 10.58 -4.10 -5.39
CA TRP A 12 10.39 -5.55 -5.39
C TRP A 12 11.69 -6.36 -5.22
N ARG A 13 12.87 -5.71 -5.15
CA ARG A 13 14.12 -6.37 -4.76
C ARG A 13 14.16 -6.75 -3.27
N ARG A 14 13.38 -6.06 -2.43
CA ARG A 14 13.22 -6.34 -0.99
C ARG A 14 11.74 -6.29 -0.61
N PRO A 15 10.93 -7.28 -1.02
CA PRO A 15 9.51 -7.26 -0.75
C PRO A 15 9.25 -7.31 0.77
N PRO A 16 8.21 -6.62 1.27
CA PRO A 16 7.83 -6.61 2.69
C PRO A 16 7.10 -7.92 3.06
N LEU A 17 7.86 -9.03 3.06
CA LEU A 17 7.32 -10.38 3.22
C LEU A 17 6.72 -10.60 4.61
N VAL A 18 7.22 -9.93 5.65
CA VAL A 18 6.73 -10.14 7.00
C VAL A 18 5.36 -9.50 7.20
N CYS A 19 5.13 -8.31 6.66
CA CYS A 19 3.82 -7.66 6.65
C CYS A 19 2.78 -8.58 5.99
N PHE A 20 3.10 -9.12 4.80
CA PHE A 20 2.23 -10.09 4.14
C PHE A 20 2.04 -11.38 4.95
N ALA A 21 3.10 -11.90 5.57
CA ALA A 21 3.02 -13.09 6.41
C ALA A 21 2.13 -12.88 7.64
N LEU A 22 2.24 -11.73 8.31
CA LEU A 22 1.35 -11.38 9.44
C LEU A 22 -0.10 -11.29 8.99
N VAL A 23 -0.38 -10.65 7.85
CA VAL A 23 -1.74 -10.61 7.29
C VAL A 23 -2.27 -12.02 7.03
N LEU A 24 -1.45 -12.87 6.40
CA LEU A 24 -1.82 -14.25 6.10
C LEU A 24 -2.05 -15.08 7.38
N ILE A 25 -1.19 -14.96 8.38
CA ILE A 25 -1.34 -15.67 9.66
C ILE A 25 -2.65 -15.29 10.34
N ASN A 26 -2.95 -13.99 10.43
CA ASN A 26 -4.20 -13.50 11.02
C ASN A 26 -5.43 -14.03 10.26
N LEU A 27 -5.38 -14.03 8.92
CA LEU A 27 -6.44 -14.58 8.08
C LEU A 27 -6.62 -16.10 8.31
N LEU A 28 -5.52 -16.85 8.37
CA LEU A 28 -5.56 -18.30 8.58
C LEU A 28 -6.07 -18.66 9.98
N VAL A 29 -5.65 -17.94 11.02
CA VAL A 29 -6.17 -18.13 12.38
C VAL A 29 -7.68 -17.86 12.40
N PHE A 30 -8.13 -16.77 11.79
CA PHE A 30 -9.55 -16.43 11.74
C PHE A 30 -10.38 -17.47 10.98
N VAL A 31 -9.94 -17.89 9.79
CA VAL A 31 -10.72 -18.78 8.92
C VAL A 31 -10.62 -20.25 9.34
N LEU A 32 -9.46 -20.72 9.79
CA LEU A 32 -9.22 -22.14 10.06
C LEU A 32 -9.40 -22.52 11.53
N TYR A 33 -9.06 -21.63 12.46
CA TYR A 33 -9.13 -21.93 13.89
C TYR A 33 -10.39 -21.36 14.54
N GLN A 34 -10.71 -20.08 14.30
CA GLN A 34 -11.88 -19.43 14.91
C GLN A 34 -13.22 -19.84 14.27
N SER A 35 -13.22 -20.40 13.06
CA SER A 35 -14.46 -20.93 12.44
C SER A 35 -15.08 -22.09 13.23
N GLY A 36 -14.31 -22.73 14.12
CA GLY A 36 -14.82 -23.74 15.06
C GLY A 36 -15.47 -23.16 16.32
N ASP A 37 -15.37 -21.86 16.59
CA ASP A 37 -15.88 -21.27 17.84
C ASP A 37 -17.40 -21.37 17.96
N GLU A 38 -18.14 -21.24 16.85
CA GLU A 38 -19.60 -21.40 16.86
C GLU A 38 -20.00 -22.79 17.35
N ALA A 39 -19.33 -23.84 16.83
CA ALA A 39 -19.59 -25.22 17.25
C ALA A 39 -19.16 -25.48 18.70
N ARG A 40 -18.05 -24.86 19.16
CA ARG A 40 -17.61 -24.95 20.56
C ARG A 40 -18.60 -24.25 21.49
N TRP A 41 -19.12 -23.10 21.09
CA TRP A 41 -20.15 -22.36 21.83
C TRP A 41 -21.43 -23.17 21.93
N GLN A 42 -21.92 -23.66 20.79
CA GLN A 42 -23.12 -24.49 20.75
C GLN A 42 -22.99 -25.73 21.66
N ALA A 43 -21.83 -26.40 21.66
CA ALA A 43 -21.59 -27.52 22.57
C ALA A 43 -21.54 -27.14 24.06
N ALA A 44 -21.06 -25.93 24.39
CA ALA A 44 -21.07 -25.40 25.75
C ALA A 44 -22.50 -25.04 26.19
N GLU A 45 -23.25 -24.39 25.31
CA GLU A 45 -24.64 -23.96 25.52
C GLU A 45 -25.58 -25.17 25.66
N GLU A 46 -25.51 -26.14 24.75
CA GLU A 46 -26.27 -27.39 24.82
C GLU A 46 -26.01 -28.12 26.14
N PHE A 47 -24.75 -28.16 26.59
CA PHE A 47 -24.41 -28.74 27.89
C PHE A 47 -25.02 -27.95 29.06
N TYR A 48 -24.94 -26.62 29.03
CA TYR A 48 -25.52 -25.76 30.07
C TYR A 48 -27.03 -26.01 30.20
N PHE A 49 -27.78 -25.93 29.10
CA PHE A 49 -29.23 -26.10 29.12
C PHE A 49 -29.70 -27.55 29.35
N ALA A 50 -28.86 -28.55 29.06
CA ALA A 50 -29.17 -29.95 29.38
C ALA A 50 -28.84 -30.33 30.85
N SER A 51 -28.16 -29.45 31.59
CA SER A 51 -27.73 -29.69 32.98
C SER A 51 -28.72 -29.12 34.01
N GLU A 52 -28.41 -29.26 35.30
CA GLU A 52 -29.20 -28.65 36.38
C GLU A 52 -28.81 -27.18 36.63
N LEU A 53 -27.77 -26.68 35.93
CA LEU A 53 -27.24 -25.33 36.09
C LEU A 53 -28.30 -24.24 35.90
N PRO A 54 -29.09 -24.20 34.80
CA PRO A 54 -29.95 -23.05 34.53
C PRO A 54 -31.02 -22.87 35.60
N ALA A 55 -31.70 -23.95 35.99
CA ALA A 55 -32.77 -23.91 36.97
C ALA A 55 -32.27 -23.48 38.36
N LEU A 56 -31.08 -23.95 38.75
CA LEU A 56 -30.49 -23.62 40.04
C LEU A 56 -29.88 -22.21 40.05
N GLU A 57 -29.15 -21.84 39.00
CA GLU A 57 -28.54 -20.52 38.86
C GLU A 57 -29.62 -19.42 38.76
N GLU A 58 -30.70 -19.63 38.01
CA GLU A 58 -31.81 -18.67 37.91
C GLU A 58 -32.51 -18.44 39.25
N ALA A 59 -32.82 -19.51 40.00
CA ALA A 59 -33.44 -19.40 41.32
C ALA A 59 -32.55 -18.59 42.28
N ARG A 60 -31.24 -18.85 42.26
CA ARG A 60 -30.26 -18.16 43.11
C ARG A 60 -29.93 -16.75 42.64
N PHE A 61 -30.15 -16.44 41.37
CA PHE A 61 -29.92 -15.10 40.84
C PHE A 61 -30.87 -14.07 41.46
N TYR A 62 -32.13 -14.42 41.69
CA TYR A 62 -33.06 -13.54 42.41
C TYR A 62 -32.62 -13.30 43.86
N GLU A 63 -32.08 -14.32 44.53
CA GLU A 63 -31.52 -14.17 45.88
C GLU A 63 -30.31 -13.24 45.88
N TYR A 64 -29.41 -13.38 44.90
CA TYR A 64 -28.27 -12.50 44.71
C TYR A 64 -28.69 -11.05 44.44
N VAL A 65 -29.65 -10.83 43.54
CA VAL A 65 -30.19 -9.51 43.25
C VAL A 65 -30.78 -8.89 44.52
N ASP A 66 -31.48 -9.66 45.33
CA ASP A 66 -32.08 -9.18 46.57
C ASP A 66 -31.05 -8.83 47.65
N ALA A 67 -29.94 -9.58 47.72
CA ALA A 67 -28.90 -9.45 48.74
C ALA A 67 -27.83 -8.40 48.39
N GLU A 68 -27.35 -8.40 47.14
CA GLU A 68 -26.14 -7.69 46.72
C GLU A 68 -26.40 -6.58 45.68
N GLN A 69 -27.46 -6.70 44.86
CA GLN A 69 -27.72 -5.80 43.72
C GLN A 69 -29.21 -5.41 43.60
N PRO A 70 -29.85 -4.82 44.63
CA PRO A 70 -31.30 -4.59 44.66
C PRO A 70 -31.81 -3.68 43.52
N GLU A 71 -30.95 -2.82 42.98
CA GLU A 71 -31.19 -2.02 41.78
C GLU A 71 -31.54 -2.87 40.54
N TRP A 72 -31.02 -4.09 40.44
CA TRP A 72 -31.23 -4.97 39.29
C TRP A 72 -32.64 -5.57 39.26
N ARG A 73 -33.44 -5.49 40.33
CA ARG A 73 -34.84 -5.95 40.30
C ARG A 73 -35.65 -5.30 39.17
N THR A 74 -35.47 -4.00 38.98
CA THR A 74 -36.19 -3.23 37.97
C THR A 74 -35.72 -3.59 36.56
N LEU A 75 -34.42 -3.90 36.41
CA LEU A 75 -33.82 -4.35 35.16
C LEU A 75 -34.26 -5.78 34.81
N ALA A 76 -34.23 -6.71 35.77
CA ALA A 76 -34.71 -8.08 35.57
C ALA A 76 -36.20 -8.13 35.20
N GLN A 77 -37.02 -7.25 35.76
CA GLN A 77 -38.44 -7.14 35.40
C GLN A 77 -38.69 -6.44 34.05
N GLY A 78 -37.85 -5.45 33.69
CA GLY A 78 -38.01 -4.63 32.49
C GLY A 78 -37.36 -5.20 31.23
N ALA A 79 -36.13 -5.72 31.34
CA ALA A 79 -35.37 -6.34 30.26
C ALA A 79 -35.69 -7.84 30.10
N GLY A 80 -36.33 -8.45 31.10
CA GLY A 80 -36.84 -9.82 31.04
C GLY A 80 -35.76 -10.90 31.04
N GLU A 81 -36.09 -12.05 30.47
CA GLU A 81 -35.26 -13.26 30.46
C GLU A 81 -33.87 -13.03 29.85
N GLU A 82 -33.73 -12.16 28.84
CA GLU A 82 -32.45 -11.91 28.15
C GLU A 82 -31.38 -11.33 29.11
N PHE A 83 -31.75 -10.35 29.93
CA PHE A 83 -30.84 -9.79 30.94
C PHE A 83 -30.43 -10.85 31.96
N ILE A 84 -31.38 -11.66 32.41
CA ILE A 84 -31.11 -12.72 33.38
C ILE A 84 -30.12 -13.72 32.78
N TYR A 85 -30.38 -14.24 31.59
CA TYR A 85 -29.50 -15.20 30.93
C TYR A 85 -28.08 -14.65 30.70
N GLU A 86 -27.94 -13.38 30.32
CA GLU A 86 -26.62 -12.75 30.25
C GLU A 86 -25.90 -12.77 31.60
N GLN A 87 -26.59 -12.42 32.69
CA GLN A 87 -25.99 -12.47 34.03
C GLN A 87 -25.66 -13.91 34.46
N LEU A 88 -26.53 -14.88 34.20
CA LEU A 88 -26.27 -16.28 34.54
C LEU A 88 -25.05 -16.83 33.80
N LEU A 89 -24.84 -16.47 32.53
CA LEU A 89 -23.70 -16.98 31.77
C LEU A 89 -22.41 -16.23 32.07
N TRP A 90 -22.48 -14.92 32.30
CA TRP A 90 -21.33 -14.03 32.26
C TRP A 90 -21.04 -13.26 33.56
N SER A 91 -21.98 -13.16 34.50
CA SER A 91 -21.80 -12.40 35.74
C SER A 91 -20.89 -13.12 36.73
N ARG A 92 -19.64 -12.68 36.80
CA ARG A 92 -18.67 -13.25 37.73
C ARG A 92 -18.94 -12.88 39.19
N GLU A 93 -19.59 -11.74 39.46
CA GLU A 93 -19.96 -11.33 40.82
C GLU A 93 -21.02 -12.29 41.37
N PHE A 94 -22.05 -12.54 40.56
CA PHE A 94 -23.04 -13.57 40.83
C PHE A 94 -22.37 -14.94 40.99
N HIS A 95 -21.50 -15.39 40.08
CA HIS A 95 -20.86 -16.71 40.21
C HIS A 95 -19.95 -16.81 41.44
N ARG A 96 -19.24 -15.74 41.81
CA ARG A 96 -18.38 -15.75 43.01
C ARG A 96 -19.23 -15.86 44.27
N TRP A 97 -20.32 -15.11 44.33
CA TRP A 97 -21.28 -15.21 45.42
C TRP A 97 -21.89 -16.62 45.47
N LEU A 98 -22.33 -17.13 44.31
CA LEU A 98 -23.00 -18.41 44.18
C LEU A 98 -22.13 -19.61 44.59
N VAL A 99 -20.85 -19.62 44.18
CA VAL A 99 -19.91 -20.69 44.55
C VAL A 99 -19.80 -20.84 46.07
N VAL A 100 -19.72 -19.72 46.81
CA VAL A 100 -19.62 -19.76 48.28
C VAL A 100 -20.89 -20.37 48.89
N GLN A 101 -22.07 -19.92 48.45
CA GLN A 101 -23.35 -20.44 48.97
C GLN A 101 -23.50 -21.95 48.70
N LEU A 102 -23.24 -22.38 47.46
CA LEU A 102 -23.46 -23.76 47.05
C LEU A 102 -22.39 -24.72 47.57
N GLU A 103 -21.17 -24.23 47.83
CA GLU A 103 -20.12 -25.01 48.49
C GLU A 103 -20.46 -25.24 49.98
N GLU A 104 -20.96 -24.23 50.69
CA GLU A 104 -21.45 -24.36 52.07
C GLU A 104 -22.63 -25.32 52.18
N GLU A 105 -23.49 -25.35 51.16
CA GLU A 105 -24.63 -26.28 51.06
C GLU A 105 -24.25 -27.70 50.59
N GLY A 106 -22.99 -27.94 50.21
CA GLY A 106 -22.50 -29.26 49.80
C GLY A 106 -22.96 -29.70 48.40
N GLN A 107 -23.28 -28.77 47.50
CA GLN A 107 -23.77 -29.03 46.14
C GLN A 107 -22.66 -29.49 45.18
N SER A 108 -22.10 -30.67 45.45
CA SER A 108 -20.98 -31.25 44.68
C SER A 108 -21.32 -31.51 43.19
N GLN A 109 -22.57 -31.83 42.88
CA GLN A 109 -23.04 -32.06 41.51
C GLN A 109 -23.05 -30.76 40.68
N TRP A 110 -23.54 -29.66 41.26
CA TRP A 110 -23.52 -28.35 40.61
C TRP A 110 -22.08 -27.91 40.30
N LEU A 111 -21.18 -28.02 41.28
CA LEU A 111 -19.76 -27.66 41.10
C LEU A 111 -19.11 -28.44 39.95
N GLN A 112 -19.38 -29.76 39.87
CA GLN A 112 -18.87 -30.59 38.79
C GLN A 112 -19.42 -30.18 37.43
N GLN A 113 -20.73 -29.96 37.32
CA GLN A 113 -21.37 -29.52 36.08
C GLN A 113 -20.86 -28.13 35.66
N ARG A 114 -20.70 -27.21 36.61
CA ARG A 114 -20.19 -25.86 36.34
C ARG A 114 -18.76 -25.89 35.83
N GLN A 115 -17.90 -26.76 36.40
CA GLN A 115 -16.56 -26.97 35.89
C GLN A 115 -16.56 -27.52 34.46
N GLN A 116 -17.42 -28.50 34.16
CA GLN A 116 -17.55 -29.05 32.81
C GLN A 116 -18.04 -28.01 31.78
N PHE A 117 -18.95 -27.12 32.19
CA PHE A 117 -19.37 -25.99 31.36
C PHE A 117 -18.20 -25.02 31.13
N ALA A 118 -17.48 -24.65 32.19
CA ALA A 118 -16.33 -23.76 32.11
C ALA A 118 -15.24 -24.31 31.20
N GLU A 119 -14.92 -25.61 31.26
CA GLU A 119 -13.95 -26.25 30.37
C GLU A 119 -14.35 -26.16 28.88
N ARG A 120 -15.66 -26.28 28.58
CA ARG A 120 -16.19 -26.14 27.20
C ARG A 120 -16.14 -24.69 26.74
N ARG A 121 -16.60 -23.75 27.58
CA ARG A 121 -16.52 -22.32 27.30
C ARG A 121 -15.07 -21.88 27.10
N ASP A 122 -14.15 -22.33 27.95
CA ASP A 122 -12.75 -21.92 27.91
C ASP A 122 -12.01 -22.53 26.70
N SER A 123 -12.64 -23.46 25.97
CA SER A 123 -12.16 -23.96 24.68
C SER A 123 -12.37 -22.98 23.51
N LEU A 124 -13.26 -22.00 23.67
CA LEU A 124 -13.46 -20.91 22.69
C LEU A 124 -12.16 -20.14 22.51
N SER A 125 -11.87 -19.71 21.28
CA SER A 125 -10.59 -19.07 20.96
C SER A 125 -10.31 -17.84 21.82
N SER A 126 -11.32 -17.02 22.08
CA SER A 126 -11.22 -15.81 22.91
C SER A 126 -10.82 -16.11 24.36
N PHE A 127 -11.32 -17.20 24.94
CA PHE A 127 -10.98 -17.60 26.31
C PHE A 127 -9.66 -18.39 26.37
N ALA A 128 -9.40 -19.25 25.38
CA ALA A 128 -8.20 -20.08 25.33
C ALA A 128 -6.91 -19.28 25.06
N TYR A 129 -7.00 -18.25 24.20
CA TYR A 129 -5.85 -17.50 23.68
C TYR A 129 -6.01 -15.99 23.73
N GLY A 130 -7.16 -15.46 24.19
CA GLY A 130 -7.30 -14.04 24.46
C GLY A 130 -6.55 -13.62 25.73
N LEU A 131 -6.37 -12.31 25.87
CA LEU A 131 -5.72 -11.72 27.02
C LEU A 131 -6.77 -11.35 28.06
N THR A 132 -6.84 -12.09 29.16
CA THR A 132 -7.67 -11.74 30.31
C THR A 132 -6.84 -10.90 31.30
N PRO A 133 -7.11 -9.59 31.47
CA PRO A 133 -6.27 -8.73 32.30
C PRO A 133 -6.09 -9.18 33.75
N ALA A 134 -7.14 -9.69 34.39
CA ALA A 134 -7.11 -10.18 35.76
C ALA A 134 -6.32 -11.48 35.94
N ASN A 135 -6.18 -12.28 34.88
CA ASN A 135 -5.52 -13.58 34.90
C ASN A 135 -4.69 -13.79 33.62
N PRO A 136 -3.61 -13.01 33.42
CA PRO A 136 -2.84 -13.05 32.20
C PRO A 136 -2.12 -14.39 32.07
N THR A 137 -2.22 -15.02 30.90
CA THR A 137 -1.48 -16.24 30.57
C THR A 137 -0.45 -15.96 29.48
N LEU A 138 0.62 -16.76 29.41
CA LEU A 138 1.59 -16.65 28.31
C LEU A 138 0.93 -16.86 26.94
N LYS A 139 -0.04 -17.77 26.85
CA LYS A 139 -0.84 -17.97 25.62
C LYS A 139 -1.64 -16.71 25.29
N GLY A 140 -2.27 -16.10 26.29
CA GLY A 140 -3.03 -14.86 26.14
C GLY A 140 -2.18 -13.71 25.62
N LEU A 141 -1.00 -13.48 26.21
CA LEU A 141 -0.09 -12.36 25.88
C LEU A 141 0.35 -12.33 24.40
N PHE A 142 0.43 -13.48 23.73
CA PHE A 142 0.78 -13.55 22.30
C PHE A 142 -0.42 -13.89 21.42
N GLY A 143 -1.28 -14.80 21.88
CA GLY A 143 -2.43 -15.30 21.13
C GLY A 143 -3.45 -14.21 20.82
N HIS A 144 -3.67 -13.27 21.75
CA HIS A 144 -4.64 -12.21 21.57
C HIS A 144 -4.37 -11.37 20.32
N MET A 145 -3.09 -11.22 19.94
CA MET A 145 -2.65 -10.43 18.79
C MET A 145 -3.11 -11.01 17.45
N PHE A 146 -3.57 -12.27 17.42
CA PHE A 146 -3.93 -12.98 16.19
C PHE A 146 -5.42 -13.34 16.09
N LEU A 147 -6.19 -13.08 17.15
CA LEU A 147 -7.61 -13.38 17.22
C LEU A 147 -8.46 -12.15 16.85
N HIS A 148 -9.61 -12.38 16.22
CA HIS A 148 -10.53 -11.30 15.83
C HIS A 148 -11.98 -11.65 16.15
N GLY A 149 -12.74 -10.65 16.63
CA GLY A 149 -14.15 -10.83 17.00
C GLY A 149 -15.14 -10.87 15.82
N GLY A 150 -14.65 -10.74 14.58
CA GLY A 150 -15.50 -10.73 13.38
C GLY A 150 -14.76 -10.22 12.14
N TRP A 151 -15.45 -10.28 11.00
CA TRP A 151 -14.89 -9.88 9.70
C TRP A 151 -14.48 -8.40 9.65
N ASP A 152 -15.31 -7.50 10.17
CA ASP A 152 -15.00 -6.07 10.19
C ASP A 152 -13.76 -5.76 11.04
N HIS A 153 -13.61 -6.46 12.17
CA HIS A 153 -12.45 -6.33 13.04
C HIS A 153 -11.17 -6.83 12.34
N LEU A 154 -11.22 -8.00 11.71
CA LEU A 154 -10.10 -8.53 10.93
C LEU A 154 -9.74 -7.59 9.77
N LEU A 155 -10.70 -7.23 8.94
CA LEU A 155 -10.47 -6.43 7.74
C LEU A 155 -9.90 -5.06 8.10
N GLY A 156 -10.44 -4.43 9.15
CA GLY A 156 -9.91 -3.17 9.69
C GLY A 156 -8.44 -3.30 10.09
N ASN A 157 -8.09 -4.30 10.90
CA ASN A 157 -6.70 -4.51 11.33
C ASN A 157 -5.77 -4.78 10.15
N MET A 158 -6.20 -5.62 9.19
CA MET A 158 -5.36 -5.99 8.05
C MET A 158 -5.15 -4.82 7.08
N ILE A 159 -6.16 -3.98 6.86
CA ILE A 159 -6.01 -2.76 6.06
C ILE A 159 -4.98 -1.84 6.72
N PHE A 160 -5.11 -1.53 8.01
CA PHE A 160 -4.15 -0.66 8.68
C PHE A 160 -2.74 -1.27 8.74
N LEU A 161 -2.63 -2.58 8.99
CA LEU A 161 -1.35 -3.29 8.97
C LEU A 161 -0.70 -3.21 7.58
N MET A 162 -1.46 -3.37 6.50
CA MET A 162 -0.95 -3.23 5.14
C MET A 162 -0.52 -1.80 4.85
N LEU A 163 -1.36 -0.81 5.17
CA LEU A 163 -1.08 0.59 4.85
C LEU A 163 0.21 1.10 5.51
N PHE A 164 0.39 0.82 6.81
CA PHE A 164 1.53 1.31 7.56
C PHE A 164 2.68 0.31 7.59
N GLY A 165 2.40 -0.98 7.71
CA GLY A 165 3.39 -2.04 7.88
C GLY A 165 4.28 -2.23 6.66
N LEU A 166 3.74 -2.12 5.44
CA LEU A 166 4.57 -2.18 4.22
C LEU A 166 5.65 -1.10 4.25
N SER A 167 5.26 0.13 4.57
CA SER A 167 6.15 1.30 4.62
C SER A 167 7.22 1.14 5.71
N VAL A 168 6.81 0.68 6.90
CA VAL A 168 7.72 0.48 8.04
C VAL A 168 8.69 -0.67 7.77
N GLU A 169 8.25 -1.78 7.20
CA GLU A 169 9.12 -2.91 6.86
C GLU A 169 10.13 -2.54 5.77
N LEU A 170 9.71 -1.79 4.75
CA LEU A 170 10.64 -1.29 3.73
C LEU A 170 11.71 -0.37 4.32
N ALA A 171 11.33 0.47 5.30
CA ALA A 171 12.26 1.41 5.93
C ALA A 171 13.22 0.74 6.95
N LEU A 172 12.72 -0.18 7.79
CA LEU A 172 13.46 -0.78 8.90
C LEU A 172 14.03 -2.17 8.61
N GLY A 173 13.48 -2.86 7.61
CA GLY A 173 13.74 -4.27 7.31
C GLY A 173 12.90 -5.23 8.16
N ALA A 174 12.75 -6.45 7.62
CA ALA A 174 11.92 -7.54 8.16
C ALA A 174 12.17 -7.86 9.66
N ALA A 175 13.44 -7.98 10.07
CA ALA A 175 13.80 -8.39 11.43
C ALA A 175 13.38 -7.35 12.49
N TRP A 176 13.58 -6.06 12.19
CA TRP A 176 13.17 -4.99 13.10
C TRP A 176 11.66 -4.81 13.09
N PHE A 177 11.04 -4.89 11.91
CA PHE A 177 9.60 -4.79 11.80
C PHE A 177 8.89 -5.84 12.67
N VAL A 178 9.27 -7.11 12.58
CA VAL A 178 8.63 -8.17 13.39
C VAL A 178 8.92 -8.03 14.88
N GLY A 179 10.17 -7.71 15.25
CA GLY A 179 10.54 -7.54 16.65
C GLY A 179 9.79 -6.39 17.30
N LEU A 180 9.69 -5.24 16.61
CA LEU A 180 8.96 -4.08 17.10
C LEU A 180 7.44 -4.30 17.08
N TYR A 181 6.90 -5.06 16.11
CA TYR A 181 5.48 -5.43 16.07
C TYR A 181 5.08 -6.24 17.31
N LEU A 182 5.85 -7.30 17.63
CA LEU A 182 5.62 -8.13 18.80
C LEU A 182 5.81 -7.35 20.10
N LEU A 183 6.89 -6.57 20.21
CA LEU A 183 7.14 -5.72 21.37
C LEU A 183 6.01 -4.70 21.58
N GLY A 184 5.52 -4.10 20.50
CA GLY A 184 4.40 -3.16 20.52
C GLY A 184 3.10 -3.79 21.00
N GLY A 185 2.80 -5.02 20.56
CA GLY A 185 1.66 -5.79 21.06
C GLY A 185 1.76 -6.13 22.54
N LEU A 186 2.94 -6.56 23.00
CA LEU A 186 3.19 -6.82 24.43
C LEU A 186 3.10 -5.54 25.28
N ALA A 187 3.57 -4.40 24.78
CA ALA A 187 3.45 -3.12 25.48
C ALA A 187 2.00 -2.62 25.51
N ALA A 188 1.24 -2.83 24.43
CA ALA A 188 -0.21 -2.58 24.40
C ALA A 188 -0.94 -3.41 25.44
N ALA A 189 -0.66 -4.72 25.50
CA ALA A 189 -1.18 -5.64 26.50
C ALA A 189 -0.82 -5.17 27.93
N ALA A 190 0.45 -4.85 28.17
CA ALA A 190 0.91 -4.40 29.48
C ALA A 190 0.21 -3.12 29.96
N LEU A 191 0.03 -2.12 29.09
CA LEU A 191 -0.67 -0.90 29.47
C LEU A 191 -2.15 -1.18 29.73
N HIS A 192 -2.81 -1.95 28.86
CA HIS A 192 -4.22 -2.29 29.03
C HIS A 192 -4.44 -3.07 30.33
N MET A 193 -3.60 -4.05 30.63
CA MET A 193 -3.63 -4.79 31.89
C MET A 193 -3.38 -3.90 33.10
N GLY A 194 -2.52 -2.87 32.99
CA GLY A 194 -2.27 -1.94 34.09
C GLY A 194 -3.48 -1.08 34.42
N VAL A 195 -4.28 -0.70 33.41
CA VAL A 195 -5.47 0.14 33.59
C VAL A 195 -6.70 -0.70 33.93
N GLU A 196 -6.89 -1.81 33.23
CA GLU A 196 -8.03 -2.72 33.37
C GLU A 196 -7.66 -3.98 34.18
N ALA A 197 -6.81 -3.85 35.19
CA ALA A 197 -6.23 -4.99 35.92
C ALA A 197 -7.26 -5.95 36.53
N GLY A 198 -8.47 -5.45 36.85
CA GLY A 198 -9.57 -6.26 37.37
C GLY A 198 -10.43 -6.92 36.30
N SER A 199 -10.26 -6.56 35.02
CA SER A 199 -11.12 -7.03 33.94
C SER A 199 -10.91 -8.50 33.63
N LEU A 200 -12.02 -9.20 33.42
CA LEU A 200 -12.05 -10.64 33.18
C LEU A 200 -12.53 -10.99 31.78
N MET A 201 -12.98 -9.97 31.06
CA MET A 201 -13.32 -10.10 29.65
C MET A 201 -12.02 -10.30 28.87
N PRO A 202 -11.87 -11.42 28.13
CA PRO A 202 -10.70 -11.61 27.30
C PRO A 202 -10.68 -10.57 26.18
N VAL A 203 -9.53 -9.91 26.04
CA VAL A 203 -9.26 -8.99 24.95
C VAL A 203 -8.65 -9.77 23.80
N ILE A 204 -9.13 -9.50 22.59
CA ILE A 204 -8.60 -10.06 21.34
C ILE A 204 -8.44 -8.96 20.30
N GLY A 205 -7.49 -9.12 19.40
CA GLY A 205 -7.25 -8.20 18.29
C GLY A 205 -5.78 -7.91 18.07
N ALA A 206 -5.39 -7.86 16.80
CA ALA A 206 -4.09 -7.35 16.37
C ALA A 206 -3.93 -5.83 16.59
N SER A 207 -5.02 -5.12 16.90
CA SER A 207 -5.13 -3.67 16.86
C SER A 207 -4.07 -2.95 17.72
N GLY A 208 -3.74 -3.44 18.91
CA GLY A 208 -2.66 -2.87 19.74
C GLY A 208 -1.29 -2.90 19.06
N ALA A 209 -0.95 -4.02 18.40
CA ALA A 209 0.29 -4.13 17.63
C ALA A 209 0.26 -3.32 16.33
N VAL A 210 -0.91 -3.24 15.68
CA VAL A 210 -1.12 -2.36 14.52
C VAL A 210 -0.97 -0.88 14.91
N SER A 211 -1.50 -0.46 16.05
CA SER A 211 -1.28 0.86 16.63
C SER A 211 0.20 1.12 16.88
N ALA A 212 0.96 0.10 17.33
CA ALA A 212 2.41 0.22 17.42
C ALA A 212 3.03 0.50 16.05
N VAL A 213 2.67 -0.25 15.00
CA VAL A 213 3.14 0.00 13.62
C VAL A 213 2.84 1.42 13.16
N MET A 214 1.69 1.99 13.52
CA MET A 214 1.40 3.41 13.26
C MET A 214 2.37 4.34 14.00
N GLY A 215 2.67 4.06 15.26
CA GLY A 215 3.72 4.77 16.01
C GLY A 215 5.10 4.67 15.35
N MET A 216 5.48 3.48 14.86
CA MET A 216 6.73 3.26 14.12
C MET A 216 6.75 4.08 12.84
N PHE A 217 5.66 4.08 12.08
CA PHE A 217 5.51 4.86 10.85
C PHE A 217 5.74 6.35 11.12
N VAL A 218 5.16 6.89 12.18
CA VAL A 218 5.37 8.29 12.55
C VAL A 218 6.81 8.56 13.00
N ALA A 219 7.44 7.63 13.71
CA ALA A 219 8.85 7.76 14.08
C ALA A 219 9.79 7.76 12.85
N VAL A 220 9.49 6.93 11.83
CA VAL A 220 10.27 6.83 10.58
C VAL A 220 10.08 8.07 9.71
N TYR A 221 8.82 8.46 9.44
CA TYR A 221 8.52 9.50 8.46
C TYR A 221 8.38 10.90 9.07
N GLY A 222 7.92 11.03 10.31
CA GLY A 222 7.89 12.29 11.08
C GLY A 222 7.22 13.45 10.33
N ILE A 223 7.98 14.52 10.10
CA ILE A 223 7.52 15.72 9.39
C ILE A 223 7.55 15.59 7.85
N ARG A 224 7.98 14.45 7.31
CA ARG A 224 8.01 14.24 5.86
C ARG A 224 6.61 14.29 5.29
N ARG A 225 6.49 14.99 4.18
CA ARG A 225 5.25 15.19 3.45
C ARG A 225 4.98 13.98 2.57
N LEU A 226 3.94 13.22 2.90
CA LEU A 226 3.48 12.07 2.14
C LEU A 226 2.26 12.46 1.32
N ARG A 227 2.10 11.83 0.16
CA ARG A 227 0.84 11.89 -0.60
C ARG A 227 -0.17 11.03 0.10
N PHE A 228 -1.36 11.56 0.31
CA PHE A 228 -2.49 10.87 0.89
C PHE A 228 -3.62 10.84 -0.13
N PHE A 229 -4.09 9.64 -0.45
CA PHE A 229 -5.35 9.45 -1.14
C PHE A 229 -6.49 9.61 -0.15
N TYR A 230 -7.55 10.32 -0.52
CA TYR A 230 -8.75 10.39 0.29
C TYR A 230 -10.02 10.04 -0.48
N THR A 231 -10.97 9.44 0.24
CA THR A 231 -12.34 9.21 -0.24
C THR A 231 -13.33 9.90 0.70
N LEU A 232 -14.07 10.89 0.18
CA LEU A 232 -15.15 11.57 0.88
C LEU A 232 -16.45 11.42 0.08
N GLY A 233 -17.20 10.36 0.35
CA GLY A 233 -18.39 10.00 -0.43
C GLY A 233 -18.04 9.74 -1.89
N PHE A 234 -18.54 10.57 -2.80
CA PHE A 234 -18.26 10.50 -4.24
C PHE A 234 -17.03 11.32 -4.68
N ALA A 235 -16.41 12.09 -3.77
CA ALA A 235 -15.21 12.84 -4.05
C ALA A 235 -13.97 12.01 -3.72
N PHE A 236 -13.08 11.86 -4.70
CA PHE A 236 -11.77 11.24 -4.57
C PHE A 236 -10.69 12.25 -4.98
N GLY A 237 -9.57 12.22 -4.28
CA GLY A 237 -8.46 13.11 -4.58
C GLY A 237 -7.21 12.74 -3.81
N GLU A 238 -6.18 13.55 -4.00
CA GLU A 238 -4.91 13.39 -3.32
C GLU A 238 -4.47 14.72 -2.73
N PHE A 239 -3.86 14.67 -1.55
CA PHE A 239 -3.22 15.83 -0.94
C PHE A 239 -1.89 15.43 -0.33
N THR A 240 -1.01 16.41 -0.12
CA THR A 240 0.30 16.16 0.48
C THR A 240 0.34 16.77 1.88
N ALA A 241 0.60 15.95 2.90
CA ALA A 241 0.66 16.38 4.29
C ALA A 241 1.78 15.66 5.07
N PRO A 242 2.24 16.19 6.21
CA PRO A 242 3.19 15.49 7.06
C PRO A 242 2.64 14.16 7.56
N ALA A 243 3.46 13.11 7.61
CA ALA A 243 3.09 11.81 8.20
C ALA A 243 2.58 11.95 9.65
N LEU A 244 3.11 12.94 10.38
CA LEU A 244 2.64 13.31 11.71
C LEU A 244 1.13 13.62 11.78
N LEU A 245 0.48 14.04 10.68
CA LEU A 245 -0.95 14.33 10.64
C LEU A 245 -1.81 13.08 10.91
N VAL A 246 -1.27 11.88 10.70
CA VAL A 246 -1.95 10.62 11.04
C VAL A 246 -2.24 10.55 12.55
N LEU A 247 -1.34 11.08 13.40
CA LEU A 247 -1.49 11.03 14.86
C LEU A 247 -2.74 11.77 15.38
N PRO A 248 -2.93 13.09 15.16
CA PRO A 248 -4.08 13.79 15.70
C PRO A 248 -5.41 13.29 15.13
N LEU A 249 -5.45 12.87 13.87
CA LEU A 249 -6.67 12.32 13.25
C LEU A 249 -7.07 10.99 13.88
N TRP A 250 -6.09 10.09 14.05
CA TRP A 250 -6.35 8.79 14.66
C TRP A 250 -6.63 8.92 16.16
N LEU A 251 -5.80 9.66 16.90
CA LEU A 251 -6.00 9.86 18.34
C LEU A 251 -7.32 10.57 18.63
N GLY A 252 -7.72 11.53 17.80
CA GLY A 252 -9.03 12.17 17.92
C GLY A 252 -10.20 11.19 17.75
N LYS A 253 -10.09 10.25 16.80
CA LYS A 253 -11.05 9.16 16.62
C LYS A 253 -11.06 8.20 17.82
N GLU A 254 -9.90 7.83 18.36
CA GLU A 254 -9.81 6.95 19.54
C GLU A 254 -10.39 7.61 20.80
N VAL A 255 -10.09 8.89 21.04
CA VAL A 255 -10.66 9.65 22.16
C VAL A 255 -12.17 9.81 22.00
N PHE A 256 -12.65 10.14 20.80
CA PHE A 256 -14.09 10.20 20.53
C PHE A 256 -14.76 8.84 20.76
N GLY A 257 -14.16 7.76 20.27
CA GLY A 257 -14.66 6.40 20.50
C GLY A 257 -14.68 6.02 21.98
N TYR A 258 -13.68 6.41 22.75
CA TYR A 258 -13.62 6.13 24.19
C TYR A 258 -14.79 6.79 24.96
N PHE A 259 -15.19 8.00 24.57
CA PHE A 259 -16.28 8.72 25.27
C PHE A 259 -17.68 8.45 24.71
N PHE A 260 -17.81 8.10 23.43
CA PHE A 260 -19.09 8.05 22.72
C PHE A 260 -19.31 6.76 21.91
N GLY A 261 -18.33 5.85 21.90
CA GLY A 261 -18.35 4.62 21.13
C GLY A 261 -18.72 3.39 21.96
N SER A 262 -18.32 2.22 21.48
CA SER A 262 -18.56 0.94 22.16
C SER A 262 -17.49 0.65 23.21
N ASP A 263 -17.91 0.15 24.37
CA ASP A 263 -17.06 -0.29 25.47
C ASP A 263 -16.26 -1.57 25.14
N ASN A 264 -16.60 -2.27 24.04
CA ASN A 264 -15.92 -3.49 23.59
C ASN A 264 -14.58 -3.22 22.87
N ILE A 265 -14.06 -1.99 22.91
CA ILE A 265 -12.82 -1.59 22.25
C ILE A 265 -11.75 -1.29 23.31
N ALA A 266 -10.60 -1.97 23.22
CA ALA A 266 -9.48 -1.80 24.13
C ALA A 266 -8.65 -0.54 23.83
N TYR A 267 -9.21 0.66 24.02
CA TYR A 267 -8.57 1.95 23.71
C TYR A 267 -7.20 2.13 24.41
N TRP A 268 -7.04 1.65 25.65
CA TRP A 268 -5.75 1.69 26.36
C TRP A 268 -4.68 0.81 25.70
N ALA A 269 -5.07 -0.31 25.09
CA ALA A 269 -4.15 -1.14 24.32
C ALA A 269 -3.67 -0.39 23.06
N HIS A 270 -4.58 0.28 22.36
CA HIS A 270 -4.24 1.08 21.18
C HIS A 270 -3.26 2.21 21.52
N PHE A 271 -3.53 2.95 22.60
CA PHE A 271 -2.65 4.03 23.06
C PHE A 271 -1.28 3.49 23.47
N GLY A 272 -1.22 2.40 24.24
CA GLY A 272 0.03 1.78 24.69
C GLY A 272 0.87 1.29 23.52
N GLY A 273 0.24 0.63 22.55
CA GLY A 273 0.89 0.19 21.32
C GLY A 273 1.50 1.37 20.57
N LEU A 274 0.71 2.43 20.31
CA LEU A 274 1.17 3.61 19.57
C LEU A 274 2.39 4.28 20.22
N VAL A 275 2.34 4.52 21.53
CA VAL A 275 3.43 5.14 22.28
C VAL A 275 4.67 4.25 22.26
N ALA A 276 4.51 2.95 22.51
CA ALA A 276 5.62 2.00 22.52
C ALA A 276 6.27 1.87 21.13
N GLY A 277 5.49 1.75 20.07
CA GLY A 277 5.97 1.67 18.70
C GLY A 277 6.74 2.92 18.27
N PHE A 278 6.22 4.10 18.62
CA PHE A 278 6.92 5.37 18.39
C PHE A 278 8.24 5.44 19.16
N ALA A 279 8.20 5.22 20.49
CA ALA A 279 9.36 5.38 21.36
C ALA A 279 10.48 4.38 21.02
N SER A 280 10.14 3.11 20.82
CA SER A 280 11.10 2.05 20.48
C SER A 280 11.75 2.29 19.12
N THR A 281 10.97 2.71 18.11
CA THR A 281 11.50 3.01 16.78
C THR A 281 12.33 4.29 16.77
N TRP A 282 11.87 5.32 17.45
CA TRP A 282 12.63 6.57 17.60
C TRP A 282 13.99 6.31 18.26
N LEU A 283 14.01 5.50 19.33
CA LEU A 283 15.24 5.09 19.99
C LEU A 283 16.14 4.29 19.04
N LEU A 284 15.58 3.32 18.30
CA LEU A 284 16.32 2.53 17.29
C LEU A 284 16.98 3.45 16.24
N ILE A 285 16.23 4.41 15.71
CA ILE A 285 16.72 5.39 14.73
C ILE A 285 17.85 6.24 15.33
N ARG A 286 17.75 6.65 16.59
CA ARG A 286 18.79 7.45 17.27
C ARG A 286 20.06 6.66 17.55
N LEU A 287 19.95 5.36 17.79
CA LEU A 287 21.07 4.49 18.10
C LEU A 287 21.76 3.93 16.85
N ARG A 288 21.14 3.99 15.67
CA ARG A 288 21.70 3.49 14.41
C ARG A 288 22.22 4.61 13.49
N PRO A 289 23.36 4.43 12.80
CA PRO A 289 23.83 5.38 11.80
C PRO A 289 22.87 5.46 10.61
N SER A 290 22.53 6.69 10.18
CA SER A 290 21.50 7.04 9.19
C SER A 290 21.63 6.41 7.79
N ARG A 291 22.66 5.59 7.54
CA ARG A 291 22.90 4.92 6.24
C ARG A 291 22.09 3.64 6.03
N GLU A 292 21.57 3.01 7.08
CA GLU A 292 20.84 1.73 6.95
C GLU A 292 19.34 1.89 6.69
N ILE A 293 18.74 3.02 7.11
CA ILE A 293 17.31 3.26 6.95
C ILE A 293 17.09 3.94 5.60
N GLN A 294 16.73 3.14 4.61
CA GLN A 294 16.41 3.60 3.27
C GLN A 294 15.01 4.22 3.28
N VAL A 295 14.91 5.47 3.73
CA VAL A 295 13.73 6.28 3.43
C VAL A 295 14.02 6.96 2.10
N GLU A 296 13.35 6.54 1.04
CA GLU A 296 13.42 7.21 -0.25
C GLU A 296 12.94 8.66 -0.05
N GLU A 297 13.88 9.61 -0.01
CA GLU A 297 13.55 11.02 0.06
C GLU A 297 12.94 11.41 -1.28
N ASP A 298 11.63 11.70 -1.28
CA ASP A 298 11.00 12.46 -2.36
C ASP A 298 11.67 13.84 -2.39
N LEU A 299 12.73 13.94 -3.19
CA LEU A 299 13.33 15.20 -3.57
C LEU A 299 12.19 16.13 -4.06
N PRO A 300 12.25 17.44 -3.78
CA PRO A 300 11.26 18.37 -4.30
C PRO A 300 11.12 18.17 -5.81
N PRO A 301 9.88 18.19 -6.35
CA PRO A 301 9.64 17.84 -7.73
C PRO A 301 10.51 18.72 -8.64
N THR A 302 11.17 18.09 -9.59
CA THR A 302 12.04 18.83 -10.51
C THR A 302 11.20 19.82 -11.33
N PRO A 303 11.80 20.91 -11.85
CA PRO A 303 11.09 21.82 -12.74
C PRO A 303 10.38 21.12 -13.91
N GLU A 304 10.95 20.01 -14.39
CA GLU A 304 10.33 19.16 -15.43
C GLU A 304 9.07 18.47 -14.96
N GLN A 305 9.08 17.88 -13.75
CA GLN A 305 7.91 17.23 -13.16
C GLN A 305 6.80 18.24 -12.89
N LEU A 306 7.13 19.44 -12.42
CA LEU A 306 6.16 20.51 -12.19
C LEU A 306 5.54 21.00 -13.51
N ALA A 307 6.35 21.12 -14.57
CA ALA A 307 5.86 21.48 -15.88
C ALA A 307 4.92 20.41 -16.45
N LEU A 308 5.26 19.13 -16.29
CA LEU A 308 4.43 18.00 -16.74
C LEU A 308 3.08 17.98 -15.99
N ALA A 309 3.10 18.10 -14.67
CA ALA A 309 1.88 18.16 -13.85
C ALA A 309 0.95 19.32 -14.25
N ARG A 310 1.53 20.49 -14.57
CA ARG A 310 0.75 21.63 -15.08
C ARG A 310 0.09 21.31 -16.42
N ILE A 311 0.80 20.66 -17.33
CA ILE A 311 0.27 20.27 -18.65
C ILE A 311 -0.89 19.27 -18.48
N GLU A 312 -0.73 18.27 -17.63
CA GLU A 312 -1.74 17.25 -17.35
C GLU A 312 -2.99 17.86 -16.68
N SER A 313 -2.81 18.79 -15.74
CA SER A 313 -3.92 19.52 -15.14
C SER A 313 -4.74 20.31 -16.16
N LEU A 314 -4.07 20.97 -17.11
CA LEU A 314 -4.75 21.68 -18.21
C LEU A 314 -5.46 20.72 -19.17
N GLN A 315 -4.86 19.57 -19.45
CA GLN A 315 -5.49 18.53 -20.28
C GLN A 315 -6.73 17.95 -19.62
N ASN A 316 -6.65 17.60 -18.33
CA ASN A 316 -7.74 17.00 -17.57
C ASN A 316 -8.91 17.97 -17.34
N SER A 317 -8.64 19.28 -17.34
CA SER A 317 -9.66 20.34 -17.30
C SER A 317 -10.26 20.69 -18.67
N GLY A 318 -9.90 19.95 -19.73
CA GLY A 318 -10.40 20.17 -21.09
C GLY A 318 -9.76 21.35 -21.82
N LYS A 319 -8.76 22.02 -21.22
CA LYS A 319 -8.08 23.20 -21.79
C LYS A 319 -6.94 22.78 -22.72
N LEU A 320 -7.26 22.05 -23.78
CA LEU A 320 -6.27 21.42 -24.68
C LEU A 320 -5.32 22.43 -25.35
N LEU A 321 -5.81 23.61 -25.72
CA LEU A 321 -4.97 24.64 -26.32
C LEU A 321 -3.92 25.17 -25.33
N GLU A 322 -4.32 25.45 -24.09
CA GLU A 322 -3.42 25.87 -23.01
C GLU A 322 -2.42 24.77 -22.67
N ALA A 323 -2.87 23.50 -22.59
CA ALA A 323 -2.00 22.35 -22.37
C ALA A 323 -0.93 22.23 -23.47
N SER A 324 -1.31 22.39 -24.73
CA SER A 324 -0.38 22.34 -25.87
C SER A 324 0.64 23.50 -25.84
N GLN A 325 0.19 24.71 -25.51
CA GLN A 325 1.06 25.87 -25.33
C GLN A 325 2.03 25.70 -24.16
N ALA A 326 1.55 25.20 -23.03
CA ALA A 326 2.37 24.88 -21.85
C ALA A 326 3.41 23.82 -22.17
N ALA A 327 3.03 22.76 -22.91
CA ALA A 327 3.96 21.73 -23.36
C ALA A 327 5.03 22.30 -24.30
N ALA A 328 4.66 23.19 -25.22
CA ALA A 328 5.61 23.86 -26.11
C ALA A 328 6.56 24.82 -25.37
N ALA A 329 6.12 25.45 -24.27
CA ALA A 329 6.98 26.25 -23.41
C ALA A 329 7.94 25.37 -22.60
N ALA A 330 7.43 24.30 -21.97
CA ALA A 330 8.21 23.38 -21.16
C ALA A 330 9.32 22.69 -21.98
N ARG A 331 9.03 22.23 -23.20
CA ARG A 331 10.06 21.67 -24.11
C ARG A 331 11.12 22.67 -24.53
N ARG A 332 10.83 23.97 -24.58
CA ARG A 332 11.84 25.00 -24.87
C ARG A 332 12.77 25.22 -23.69
N GLN A 333 12.27 25.08 -22.46
CA GLN A 333 13.07 25.18 -21.24
C GLN A 333 13.88 23.91 -20.99
N HIS A 334 13.31 22.74 -21.33
CA HIS A 334 13.90 21.43 -21.12
C HIS A 334 13.94 20.62 -22.44
N PRO A 335 14.77 21.03 -23.41
CA PRO A 335 14.79 20.42 -24.75
C PRO A 335 15.26 18.97 -24.78
N GLU A 336 15.87 18.50 -23.70
CA GLU A 336 16.41 17.15 -23.54
C GLU A 336 15.46 16.19 -22.80
N SER A 337 14.35 16.71 -22.28
CA SER A 337 13.41 15.94 -21.47
C SER A 337 12.47 15.11 -22.35
N LEU A 338 12.76 13.80 -22.44
CA LEU A 338 11.92 12.84 -23.15
C LEU A 338 10.44 12.86 -22.70
N PRO A 339 10.11 12.90 -21.39
CA PRO A 339 8.72 12.98 -20.94
C PRO A 339 7.98 14.19 -21.53
N LEU A 340 8.60 15.37 -21.51
CA LEU A 340 8.00 16.60 -22.04
C LEU A 340 7.86 16.56 -23.58
N ILE A 341 8.81 15.92 -24.27
CA ILE A 341 8.74 15.70 -25.72
C ILE A 341 7.56 14.79 -26.07
N TYR A 342 7.46 13.62 -25.43
CA TYR A 342 6.37 12.69 -25.67
C TYR A 342 5.02 13.28 -25.33
N LYS A 343 4.90 14.04 -24.23
CA LYS A 343 3.66 14.72 -23.88
C LYS A 343 3.23 15.72 -24.96
N GLY A 344 4.19 16.40 -25.59
CA GLY A 344 3.95 17.24 -26.75
C GLY A 344 3.41 16.51 -27.98
N ILE A 345 3.95 15.33 -28.25
CA ILE A 345 3.50 14.47 -29.37
C ILE A 345 2.08 13.97 -29.10
N GLU A 346 1.80 13.51 -27.87
CA GLU A 346 0.48 13.04 -27.43
C GLU A 346 -0.60 14.11 -27.64
N LEU A 347 -0.36 15.34 -27.16
CA LEU A 347 -1.32 16.45 -27.26
C LEU A 347 -1.63 16.89 -28.70
N THR A 348 -0.80 16.50 -29.67
CA THR A 348 -0.95 16.87 -31.07
C THR A 348 -1.37 15.70 -31.96
N VAL A 349 -1.55 14.51 -31.41
CA VAL A 349 -1.80 13.27 -32.17
C VAL A 349 -3.11 13.33 -32.97
N LEU A 350 -4.11 14.06 -32.49
CA LEU A 350 -5.40 14.23 -33.16
C LEU A 350 -5.33 15.14 -34.40
N ALA A 351 -4.24 15.88 -34.56
CA ALA A 351 -4.01 16.78 -35.70
C ALA A 351 -2.62 16.52 -36.33
N PRO A 352 -2.42 15.36 -36.97
CA PRO A 352 -1.10 14.90 -37.44
C PRO A 352 -0.48 15.79 -38.53
N GLU A 353 -1.30 16.55 -39.25
CA GLU A 353 -0.85 17.48 -40.30
C GLU A 353 -0.59 18.90 -39.76
N SER A 354 -0.80 19.14 -38.46
CA SER A 354 -0.56 20.44 -37.84
C SER A 354 0.93 20.74 -37.71
N GLU A 355 1.27 22.03 -37.79
CA GLU A 355 2.64 22.47 -37.56
C GLU A 355 3.13 22.11 -36.14
N ALA A 356 2.24 22.20 -35.15
CA ALA A 356 2.54 21.82 -33.77
C ALA A 356 2.96 20.36 -33.65
N HIS A 357 2.28 19.45 -34.37
CA HIS A 357 2.63 18.03 -34.40
C HIS A 357 4.02 17.80 -34.98
N HIS A 358 4.30 18.39 -36.14
CA HIS A 358 5.62 18.26 -36.76
C HIS A 358 6.74 18.87 -35.92
N ARG A 359 6.48 20.00 -35.23
CA ARG A 359 7.44 20.60 -34.28
C ARG A 359 7.68 19.71 -33.06
N ALA A 360 6.67 19.01 -32.56
CA ALA A 360 6.83 18.07 -31.44
C ALA A 360 7.72 16.88 -31.83
N TRP A 361 7.50 16.29 -33.00
CA TRP A 361 8.38 15.24 -33.54
C TRP A 361 9.79 15.73 -33.85
N LEU A 362 9.92 16.95 -34.38
CA LEU A 362 11.24 17.55 -34.61
C LEU A 362 12.05 17.69 -33.32
N ALA A 363 11.41 17.95 -32.19
CA ALA A 363 12.08 17.99 -30.89
C ALA A 363 12.66 16.63 -30.49
N LEU A 364 11.93 15.53 -30.74
CA LEU A 364 12.45 14.17 -30.54
C LEU A 364 13.65 13.91 -31.45
N PHE A 365 13.54 14.27 -32.73
CA PHE A 365 14.61 14.07 -33.70
C PHE A 365 15.85 14.91 -33.44
N ALA A 366 15.70 16.08 -32.82
CA ALA A 366 16.82 16.94 -32.43
C ALA A 366 17.76 16.25 -31.42
N LEU A 367 17.25 15.29 -30.63
CA LEU A 367 18.08 14.50 -29.69
C LEU A 367 19.15 13.66 -30.40
N ALA A 368 19.01 13.38 -31.71
CA ALA A 368 20.06 12.69 -32.48
C ALA A 368 21.40 13.46 -32.50
N LYS A 369 21.38 14.78 -32.26
CA LYS A 369 22.59 15.60 -32.17
C LYS A 369 23.34 15.43 -30.84
N GLN A 370 22.69 14.87 -29.82
CA GLN A 370 23.25 14.77 -28.47
C GLN A 370 23.95 13.42 -28.28
N PRO A 371 25.30 13.36 -28.25
CA PRO A 371 26.01 12.09 -28.21
C PRO A 371 25.84 11.31 -26.90
N GLY A 372 25.47 11.98 -25.80
CA GLY A 372 25.23 11.37 -24.49
C GLY A 372 23.80 10.87 -24.26
N GLN A 373 22.88 11.13 -25.19
CA GLN A 373 21.48 10.71 -25.08
C GLN A 373 21.27 9.31 -25.68
N ASN A 374 20.36 8.54 -25.08
CA ASN A 374 19.95 7.25 -25.62
C ASN A 374 19.30 7.46 -27.00
N PHE A 375 19.82 6.79 -28.03
CA PHE A 375 19.33 6.95 -29.41
C PHE A 375 18.07 6.11 -29.71
N ALA A 376 17.75 5.10 -28.90
CA ALA A 376 16.61 4.21 -29.15
C ALA A 376 15.26 4.94 -29.30
N PRO A 377 14.90 5.92 -28.44
CA PRO A 377 13.67 6.72 -28.59
C PRO A 377 13.58 7.45 -29.93
N VAL A 378 14.71 7.98 -30.43
CA VAL A 378 14.76 8.68 -31.73
C VAL A 378 14.52 7.71 -32.87
N ALA A 379 15.19 6.55 -32.85
CA ALA A 379 15.06 5.53 -33.89
C ALA A 379 13.62 5.03 -33.99
N GLN A 380 13.00 4.65 -32.87
CA GLN A 380 11.59 4.23 -32.84
C GLN A 380 10.67 5.36 -33.30
N GLY A 381 10.96 6.59 -32.87
CA GLY A 381 10.16 7.74 -33.24
C GLY A 381 10.14 8.03 -34.75
N VAL A 382 11.21 7.72 -35.48
CA VAL A 382 11.22 7.87 -36.94
C VAL A 382 10.23 6.90 -37.59
N GLU A 383 10.22 5.65 -37.16
CA GLU A 383 9.31 4.61 -37.67
C GLU A 383 7.86 5.00 -37.38
N ASP A 384 7.55 5.35 -36.14
CA ASP A 384 6.21 5.77 -35.70
C ASP A 384 5.72 7.00 -36.48
N TYR A 385 6.60 7.98 -36.71
CA TYR A 385 6.24 9.21 -37.41
C TYR A 385 6.00 8.95 -38.90
N LEU A 386 6.81 8.09 -39.54
CA LEU A 386 6.62 7.71 -40.94
C LEU A 386 5.33 6.91 -41.16
N GLN A 387 4.91 6.10 -40.19
CA GLN A 387 3.65 5.37 -40.26
C GLN A 387 2.43 6.27 -40.08
N LYS A 388 2.52 7.30 -39.23
CA LYS A 388 1.37 8.14 -38.83
C LYS A 388 1.19 9.39 -39.68
N ALA A 389 2.27 10.01 -40.16
CA ALA A 389 2.20 11.26 -40.91
C ALA A 389 2.00 11.01 -42.41
N LYS A 390 0.96 11.60 -43.02
CA LYS A 390 0.79 11.52 -44.48
C LYS A 390 1.91 12.25 -45.20
N VAL A 391 2.31 13.41 -44.68
CA VAL A 391 3.45 14.19 -45.18
C VAL A 391 4.46 14.39 -44.03
N PRO A 392 5.54 13.59 -43.95
CA PRO A 392 6.49 13.68 -42.84
C PRO A 392 7.42 14.90 -42.99
N ARG A 393 6.91 16.10 -42.67
CA ARG A 393 7.62 17.39 -42.80
C ARG A 393 8.77 17.56 -41.81
N ALA A 394 8.70 16.95 -40.63
CA ALA A 394 9.77 17.00 -39.63
C ALA A 394 11.05 16.29 -40.11
N LEU A 395 10.92 15.28 -40.99
CA LEU A 395 12.02 14.58 -41.63
C LEU A 395 12.43 15.30 -42.93
N ASN A 396 12.94 16.52 -42.77
CA ASN A 396 13.61 17.26 -43.85
C ASN A 396 15.02 16.69 -44.11
N ALA A 397 15.67 17.16 -45.17
CA ALA A 397 16.95 16.60 -45.60
C ALA A 397 18.04 16.67 -44.50
N GLY A 398 18.17 17.83 -43.84
CA GLY A 398 19.15 18.02 -42.77
C GLY A 398 18.88 17.12 -41.56
N VAL A 399 17.62 16.98 -41.14
CA VAL A 399 17.22 16.09 -40.04
C VAL A 399 17.51 14.63 -40.39
N CYS A 400 17.18 14.20 -41.60
CA CYS A 400 17.47 12.84 -42.07
C CYS A 400 18.97 12.53 -42.03
N LEU A 401 19.82 13.46 -42.47
CA LEU A 401 21.27 13.29 -42.45
C LEU A 401 21.82 13.16 -41.04
N VAL A 402 21.35 14.00 -40.10
CA VAL A 402 21.77 13.95 -38.69
C VAL A 402 21.38 12.62 -38.05
N ILE A 403 20.13 12.18 -38.24
CA ILE A 403 19.66 10.89 -37.70
C ILE A 403 20.42 9.74 -38.35
N ALA A 404 20.62 9.75 -39.66
CA ALA A 404 21.34 8.68 -40.37
C ALA A 404 22.80 8.59 -39.92
N GLN A 405 23.47 9.72 -39.69
CA GLN A 405 24.82 9.74 -39.15
C GLN A 405 24.87 9.14 -37.75
N ARG A 406 23.94 9.51 -36.86
CA ARG A 406 23.87 8.95 -35.51
C ARG A 406 23.51 7.45 -35.55
N ALA A 407 22.58 7.04 -36.40
CA ALA A 407 22.18 5.65 -36.58
C ALA A 407 23.33 4.76 -37.05
N ALA A 408 24.17 5.23 -37.96
CA ALA A 408 25.36 4.51 -38.40
C ALA A 408 26.38 4.31 -37.25
N ALA A 409 26.59 5.34 -36.41
CA ALA A 409 27.46 5.23 -35.24
C ALA A 409 26.93 4.18 -34.23
N GLU A 410 25.61 4.09 -34.08
CA GLU A 410 24.91 3.12 -33.23
C GLU A 410 24.63 1.78 -33.94
N LYS A 411 25.19 1.57 -35.15
CA LYS A 411 25.03 0.35 -35.98
C LYS A 411 23.58 -0.02 -36.32
N ARG A 412 22.65 0.96 -36.34
CA ARG A 412 21.25 0.78 -36.78
C ARG A 412 21.13 0.97 -38.30
N TRP A 413 21.68 0.02 -39.05
CA TRP A 413 21.85 0.14 -40.50
C TRP A 413 20.53 0.15 -41.31
N GLU A 414 19.50 -0.57 -40.89
CA GLU A 414 18.18 -0.53 -41.55
C GLU A 414 17.56 0.88 -41.53
N LEU A 415 17.74 1.61 -40.42
CA LEU A 415 17.30 3.00 -40.31
C LEU A 415 18.11 3.93 -41.22
N VAL A 416 19.43 3.67 -41.36
CA VAL A 416 20.29 4.41 -42.30
C VAL A 416 19.80 4.22 -43.73
N GLU A 417 19.52 2.98 -44.15
CA GLU A 417 19.01 2.69 -45.49
C GLU A 417 17.67 3.39 -45.73
N THR A 418 16.73 3.29 -44.79
CA THR A 418 15.41 3.94 -44.86
C THR A 418 15.54 5.45 -45.09
N LEU A 419 16.42 6.11 -44.34
CA LEU A 419 16.62 7.57 -44.45
C LEU A 419 17.33 7.96 -45.75
N LEU A 420 18.30 7.17 -46.20
CA LEU A 420 19.01 7.41 -47.45
C LEU A 420 18.10 7.23 -48.68
N LEU A 421 17.26 6.20 -48.71
CA LEU A 421 16.25 5.99 -49.76
C LEU A 421 15.27 7.16 -49.82
N ARG A 422 14.84 7.68 -48.67
CA ARG A 422 13.99 8.87 -48.61
C ARG A 422 14.67 10.11 -49.19
N LEU A 423 15.95 10.32 -48.88
CA LEU A 423 16.74 11.42 -49.44
C LEU A 423 16.90 11.28 -50.96
N GLN A 424 17.14 10.06 -51.45
CA GLN A 424 17.24 9.75 -52.87
C GLN A 424 15.94 10.03 -53.63
N GLN A 425 14.79 9.60 -53.10
CA GLN A 425 13.48 9.86 -53.71
C GLN A 425 13.16 11.36 -53.82
N LYS A 426 13.78 12.19 -52.99
CA LYS A 426 13.68 13.66 -53.03
C LYS A 426 14.82 14.31 -53.83
N GLU A 427 15.59 13.53 -54.57
CA GLU A 427 16.72 13.96 -55.40
C GLU A 427 17.78 14.76 -54.62
N HIS A 428 17.88 14.55 -53.30
CA HIS A 428 18.85 15.25 -52.47
C HIS A 428 20.23 14.62 -52.62
N ARG A 429 21.26 15.46 -52.76
CA ARG A 429 22.66 15.02 -52.85
C ARG A 429 23.49 15.68 -51.75
N HIS A 430 24.18 14.87 -50.95
CA HIS A 430 25.07 15.35 -49.90
C HIS A 430 26.28 14.41 -49.74
N PRO A 431 27.52 14.91 -49.53
CA PRO A 431 28.71 14.07 -49.40
C PRO A 431 28.62 13.00 -48.30
N LEU A 432 27.92 13.30 -47.20
CA LEU A 432 27.68 12.32 -46.12
C LEU A 432 26.86 11.11 -46.59
N MET A 433 25.98 11.26 -47.58
CA MET A 433 25.17 10.15 -48.10
C MET A 433 26.07 9.07 -48.71
N ALA A 434 27.09 9.47 -49.48
CA ALA A 434 28.04 8.53 -50.07
C ALA A 434 28.84 7.76 -48.99
N ARG A 435 29.26 8.46 -47.92
CA ARG A 435 29.95 7.83 -46.79
C ARG A 435 29.06 6.81 -46.07
N LEU A 436 27.81 7.18 -45.79
CA LEU A 436 26.85 6.31 -45.12
C LEU A 436 26.46 5.10 -46.00
N ALA A 437 26.31 5.31 -47.32
CA ALA A 437 26.03 4.25 -48.28
C ALA A 437 27.17 3.24 -48.37
N ASN A 438 28.44 3.68 -48.34
CA ASN A 438 29.57 2.76 -48.24
C ASN A 438 29.55 1.95 -46.93
N GLY A 439 29.15 2.56 -45.81
CA GLY A 439 28.94 1.84 -44.55
C GLY A 439 27.87 0.74 -44.64
N LEU A 440 26.79 0.96 -45.40
CA LEU A 440 25.77 -0.06 -45.69
C LEU A 440 26.34 -1.22 -46.51
N VAL A 441 27.19 -0.94 -47.50
CA VAL A 441 27.87 -2.00 -48.29
C VAL A 441 28.68 -2.91 -47.37
N ASP A 442 29.49 -2.32 -46.48
CA ASP A 442 30.32 -3.07 -45.55
C ASP A 442 29.47 -3.88 -44.56
N HIS A 443 28.36 -3.30 -44.09
CA HIS A 443 27.43 -4.00 -43.21
C HIS A 443 26.79 -5.22 -43.88
N TYR A 444 26.18 -5.04 -45.06
CA TYR A 444 25.46 -6.12 -45.74
C TYR A 444 26.38 -7.24 -46.21
N ARG A 445 27.62 -6.92 -46.62
CA ARG A 445 28.64 -7.95 -46.89
C ARG A 445 28.98 -8.78 -45.66
N ARG A 446 29.13 -8.15 -44.49
CA ARG A 446 29.38 -8.88 -43.23
C ARG A 446 28.21 -9.78 -42.83
N CYS A 447 26.99 -9.39 -43.16
CA CYS A 447 25.78 -10.19 -42.92
C CYS A 447 25.55 -11.28 -43.99
N GLY A 448 26.34 -11.32 -45.07
CA GLY A 448 26.17 -12.25 -46.18
C GLY A 448 25.05 -11.89 -47.17
N ASP A 449 24.46 -10.70 -47.08
CA ASP A 449 23.42 -10.22 -47.99
C ASP A 449 24.05 -9.48 -49.19
N GLU A 450 24.56 -10.25 -50.14
CA GLU A 450 25.17 -9.71 -51.36
C GLU A 450 24.20 -8.91 -52.23
N ALA A 451 22.90 -9.21 -52.18
CA ALA A 451 21.90 -8.50 -52.99
C ALA A 451 21.72 -7.06 -52.50
N ARG A 452 21.57 -6.86 -51.18
CA ARG A 452 21.51 -5.50 -50.58
C ARG A 452 22.85 -4.79 -50.66
N ALA A 453 23.97 -5.49 -50.51
CA ALA A 453 25.30 -4.90 -50.68
C ALA A 453 25.51 -4.31 -52.08
N ARG A 454 25.10 -5.02 -53.15
CA ARG A 454 25.16 -4.51 -54.52
C ARG A 454 24.32 -3.26 -54.73
N ARG A 455 23.06 -3.27 -54.25
CA ARG A 455 22.17 -2.09 -54.33
C ARG A 455 22.75 -0.88 -53.60
N ALA A 456 23.28 -1.07 -52.39
CA ALA A 456 23.93 0.00 -51.63
C ALA A 456 25.18 0.55 -52.37
N LEU A 457 25.94 -0.31 -53.05
CA LEU A 457 27.13 0.08 -53.82
C LEU A 457 26.76 0.89 -55.06
N GLU A 458 25.74 0.46 -55.81
CA GLU A 458 25.20 1.21 -56.95
C GLU A 458 24.72 2.60 -56.53
N PHE A 459 24.01 2.66 -55.39
CA PHE A 459 23.58 3.92 -54.82
C PHE A 459 24.77 4.81 -54.43
N ALA A 460 25.77 4.27 -53.73
CA ALA A 460 26.99 5.01 -53.37
C ALA A 460 27.71 5.60 -54.60
N ARG A 461 27.80 4.83 -55.69
CA ARG A 461 28.41 5.28 -56.96
C ARG A 461 27.60 6.39 -57.62
N SER A 462 26.27 6.32 -57.59
CA SER A 462 25.38 7.35 -58.16
C SER A 462 25.53 8.73 -57.50
N LEU A 463 26.06 8.76 -56.26
CA LEU A 463 26.27 9.96 -55.47
C LEU A 463 27.66 10.58 -55.66
N GLN A 464 28.61 9.87 -56.28
CA GLN A 464 29.91 10.44 -56.63
C GLN A 464 29.77 11.34 -57.86
N PRO A 465 30.44 12.51 -57.89
CA PRO A 465 30.53 13.28 -59.12
C PRO A 465 31.18 12.42 -60.21
N ALA A 466 30.70 12.52 -61.45
CA ALA A 466 31.34 11.87 -62.57
C ALA A 466 32.82 12.25 -62.58
N ALA A 467 33.72 11.25 -62.53
CA ALA A 467 35.14 11.49 -62.71
C ALA A 467 35.31 12.09 -64.11
N VAL A 468 35.77 13.34 -64.15
CA VAL A 468 36.17 14.06 -65.39
C VAL A 468 37.46 13.47 -65.90
#